data_AF-A0A8S9J7I5-F1
#
_entry.id   AF-A0A8S9J7I5-F1
#
_cell.length_a   1.000
_cell.length_b   1.000
_cell.length_c   1.000
_cell.angle_alpha   90.00
_cell.angle_beta   90.00
_cell.angle_gamma   90.00
#
_symmetry.space_group_name_H-M   'P 1'
#
loop_
_entity.id
_entity.type
_entity.pdbx_description
1 polymer ?
#
loop_
_entity_poly.entity_id
_entity_poly.type
_entity_poly.pdbx_seq_one_letter_code
_entity_poly.pdbx_strand_id
1 'polypeptide(L)'
;MKKKLYELGARRVLVTGTGAMGCAPAELAQHSRNGECYGALQTAAALFNPRLVDLIASVNAEIGQDVFVAANAYQMNMDYLSNPEQFGGKEYKGSLLRHSADTEM
;
A
#
# COMPACT_ATOMS: atom_id res chain seq x y z
N MET A 1 -23.88 -0.07 1.98
CA MET A 1 -22.67 -0.28 2.81
C MET A 1 -21.70 0.91 2.80
N LYS A 2 -21.51 1.62 1.67
CA LYS A 2 -20.48 2.67 1.49
C LYS A 2 -20.51 3.83 2.51
N LYS A 3 -21.69 4.25 3.00
CA LYS A 3 -21.85 5.42 3.88
C LYS A 3 -22.11 5.09 5.34
N LYS A 4 -22.01 3.81 5.74
CA LYS A 4 -22.44 3.41 7.08
C LYS A 4 -21.67 4.14 8.19
N LEU A 5 -20.38 4.37 7.97
CA LEU A 5 -19.54 5.16 8.87
C LEU A 5 -20.06 6.60 9.05
N TYR A 6 -20.54 7.24 7.98
CA TYR A 6 -21.14 8.58 8.05
C TYR A 6 -22.46 8.59 8.83
N GLU A 7 -23.35 7.61 8.58
CA GLU A 7 -24.61 7.44 9.32
C GLU A 7 -24.36 7.25 10.83
N LEU A 8 -23.25 6.60 11.19
CA LEU A 8 -22.82 6.38 12.57
C LEU A 8 -22.09 7.58 13.19
N GLY A 9 -21.93 8.69 12.45
CA GLY A 9 -21.37 9.94 12.98
C GLY A 9 -19.92 10.24 12.56
N ALA A 10 -19.25 9.42 11.75
CA ALA A 10 -17.92 9.74 11.26
C ALA A 10 -17.96 10.96 10.33
N ARG A 11 -17.02 11.90 10.51
CA ARG A 11 -16.91 13.14 9.71
C ARG A 11 -15.53 13.37 9.11
N ARG A 12 -14.54 12.55 9.51
CA ARG A 12 -13.18 12.53 8.95
C ARG A 12 -12.70 11.10 8.95
N VAL A 13 -12.49 10.53 7.77
CA VAL A 13 -12.09 9.14 7.60
C VAL A 13 -10.97 9.07 6.58
N LEU A 14 -9.82 8.55 7.00
CA LEU A 14 -8.74 8.20 6.08
C LEU A 14 -9.02 6.81 5.52
N VAL A 15 -9.02 6.70 4.19
CA VAL A 15 -9.17 5.45 3.47
C VAL A 15 -7.85 5.17 2.76
N THR A 16 -7.10 4.20 3.25
CA THR A 16 -5.81 3.85 2.66
C THR A 16 -6.02 3.05 1.38
N GLY A 17 -5.37 3.47 0.29
CA GLY A 17 -5.18 2.62 -0.87
C GLY A 17 -4.37 1.37 -0.52
N THR A 18 -4.29 0.43 -1.46
CA THR A 18 -3.36 -0.68 -1.32
C THR A 18 -1.94 -0.14 -1.27
N GLY A 19 -1.15 -0.65 -0.33
CA GLY A 19 0.30 -0.45 -0.31
C GLY A 19 0.97 -1.11 -1.51
N ALA A 20 2.30 -1.07 -1.54
CA ALA A 20 3.09 -1.79 -2.55
C ALA A 20 3.10 -3.30 -2.26
N MET A 21 1.96 -3.97 -2.50
CA MET A 21 1.71 -5.36 -2.08
C MET A 21 2.75 -6.35 -2.63
N GLY A 22 3.19 -6.17 -3.87
CA GLY A 22 4.23 -7.02 -4.45
C GLY A 22 5.60 -6.86 -3.80
N CYS A 23 5.80 -5.80 -3.02
CA CYS A 23 7.01 -5.53 -2.26
C CYS A 23 6.90 -5.97 -0.79
N ALA A 24 5.81 -6.65 -0.39
CA ALA A 24 5.70 -7.19 0.96
C ALA A 24 6.76 -8.27 1.20
N PRO A 25 7.33 -8.41 2.42
CA PRO A 25 8.41 -9.37 2.68
C PRO A 25 8.09 -10.81 2.26
N ALA A 26 6.86 -11.26 2.47
CA ALA A 26 6.41 -12.60 2.07
C ALA A 26 6.43 -12.80 0.55
N GLU A 27 6.00 -11.78 -0.21
CA GLU A 27 6.00 -11.81 -1.68
C GLU A 27 7.43 -11.77 -2.22
N LEU A 28 8.29 -10.97 -1.60
CA LEU A 28 9.71 -10.91 -1.97
C LEU A 28 10.43 -12.24 -1.72
N ALA A 29 10.12 -12.92 -0.60
CA ALA A 29 10.70 -14.22 -0.28
C ALA A 29 10.24 -15.33 -1.25
N GLN A 30 9.03 -15.23 -1.79
CA GLN A 30 8.47 -16.24 -2.69
C GLN A 30 8.76 -15.99 -4.16
N HIS A 31 8.85 -14.73 -4.57
CA HIS A 31 8.81 -14.35 -5.98
C HIS A 31 10.03 -13.56 -6.46
N SER A 32 10.81 -12.95 -5.57
CA SER A 32 11.94 -12.12 -5.98
C SER A 32 13.25 -12.91 -6.03
N ARG A 33 14.08 -12.63 -7.03
CA ARG A 33 15.45 -13.15 -7.16
C ARG A 33 16.50 -12.12 -6.74
N ASN A 34 16.19 -10.83 -6.85
CA ASN A 34 17.10 -9.73 -6.57
C ASN A 34 16.43 -8.58 -5.79
N GLY A 35 15.34 -8.87 -5.08
CA GLY A 35 14.57 -7.87 -4.33
C GLY A 35 13.55 -7.11 -5.17
N GLU A 36 13.26 -7.58 -6.39
CA GLU A 36 12.21 -7.05 -7.23
C GLU A 36 10.81 -7.36 -6.68
N CYS A 37 9.92 -6.37 -6.71
CA CYS A 37 8.55 -6.59 -6.29
C CYS A 37 7.79 -7.50 -7.25
N TYR A 38 6.90 -8.34 -6.71
CA TYR A 38 6.07 -9.21 -7.52
C TYR A 38 5.09 -8.43 -8.40
N GLY A 39 5.30 -8.50 -9.73
CA GLY A 39 4.62 -7.65 -10.70
C GLY A 39 3.10 -7.81 -10.77
N ALA A 40 2.57 -9.02 -10.53
CA ALA A 40 1.13 -9.26 -10.56
C ALA A 40 0.40 -8.45 -9.47
N LEU A 41 0.94 -8.43 -8.25
CA LEU A 41 0.36 -7.66 -7.15
C LEU A 41 0.58 -6.16 -7.29
N GLN A 42 1.72 -5.74 -7.87
CA GLN A 42 1.92 -4.31 -8.22
C GLN A 42 0.90 -3.85 -9.26
N THR A 43 0.60 -4.67 -10.26
CA THR A 43 -0.43 -4.38 -11.27
C THR A 43 -1.82 -4.32 -10.64
N ALA A 44 -2.13 -5.26 -9.74
CA ALA A 44 -3.40 -5.25 -9.00
C ALA A 44 -3.58 -3.95 -8.19
N ALA A 45 -2.53 -3.50 -7.50
CA ALA A 45 -2.53 -2.23 -6.78
C ALA A 45 -2.78 -1.03 -7.71
N ALA A 46 -2.10 -0.99 -8.87
CA ALA A 46 -2.23 0.06 -9.87
C ALA A 46 -3.65 0.13 -10.49
N LEU A 47 -4.34 -1.01 -10.61
CA LEU A 47 -5.73 -1.06 -11.10
C LEU A 47 -6.75 -0.70 -10.02
N PHE A 48 -6.51 -1.11 -8.77
CA PHE A 48 -7.43 -0.90 -7.67
C PHE A 48 -7.41 0.54 -7.14
N ASN A 49 -6.23 1.10 -6.91
CA ASN A 49 -6.08 2.39 -6.22
C ASN A 49 -6.81 3.55 -6.92
N PRO A 50 -6.76 3.72 -8.26
CA PRO A 50 -7.54 4.76 -8.94
C PRO A 50 -9.04 4.57 -8.75
N ARG A 51 -9.54 3.33 -8.84
CA ARG A 51 -10.97 3.01 -8.65
C ARG A 51 -11.43 3.28 -7.22
N LEU A 52 -10.56 3.11 -6.23
CA LEU A 52 -10.84 3.48 -4.85
C LEU A 52 -11.02 5.00 -4.72
N VAL A 53 -10.18 5.79 -5.38
CA VAL A 53 -10.30 7.26 -5.40
C VAL A 53 -11.63 7.67 -6.03
N ASP A 54 -11.99 7.08 -7.18
CA ASP A 54 -13.28 7.35 -7.84
C ASP A 54 -14.47 7.01 -6.94
N LEU A 55 -14.37 5.88 -6.23
CA LEU A 55 -15.39 5.45 -5.27
C LEU A 55 -15.53 6.43 -4.11
N ILE A 56 -14.41 6.90 -3.54
CA ILE A 56 -14.40 7.88 -2.46
C ILE A 56 -15.02 9.19 -2.92
N ALA A 57 -14.67 9.67 -4.11
CA ALA A 57 -15.27 10.87 -4.70
C ALA A 57 -16.78 10.73 -4.89
N SER A 58 -17.24 9.59 -5.43
CA SER A 58 -18.67 9.27 -5.55
C SER A 58 -19.37 9.27 -4.19
N VAL A 59 -18.78 8.67 -3.16
CA VAL A 59 -19.38 8.64 -1.81
C VAL A 59 -19.48 10.03 -1.19
N ASN A 60 -18.42 10.85 -1.27
CA ASN A 60 -18.44 12.23 -0.78
C ASN A 60 -19.47 13.07 -1.53
N ALA A 61 -19.57 12.93 -2.86
CA ALA A 61 -20.57 13.61 -3.66
C ALA A 61 -22.00 13.24 -3.24
N GLU A 62 -22.27 11.96 -3.00
CA GLU A 62 -23.59 11.53 -2.53
C GLU A 62 -23.87 11.87 -1.05
N ILE A 63 -22.86 12.24 -0.25
CA ILE A 63 -23.03 12.78 1.12
C ILE A 63 -23.18 14.31 1.08
N GLY A 64 -22.62 14.96 0.06
CA GLY A 64 -22.52 16.42 -0.04
C GLY A 64 -21.42 17.01 0.84
N GLN A 65 -20.47 16.20 1.31
CA GLN A 65 -19.36 16.62 2.18
C GLN A 65 -18.10 15.79 1.95
N ASP A 66 -16.93 16.42 2.10
CA ASP A 66 -15.63 15.75 2.05
C ASP A 66 -15.30 15.06 3.39
N VAL A 67 -15.88 13.88 3.60
CA VAL A 67 -15.71 13.08 4.83
C VAL A 67 -14.60 12.06 4.67
N PHE A 68 -14.52 11.42 3.51
CA PHE A 68 -13.56 10.35 3.22
C PHE A 68 -12.41 10.91 2.39
N VAL A 69 -11.17 10.63 2.81
CA VAL A 69 -9.96 11.09 2.13
C VAL A 69 -9.09 9.88 1.80
N ALA A 70 -8.72 9.76 0.53
CA ALA A 70 -7.81 8.70 0.08
C ALA A 70 -6.38 8.99 0.56
N ALA A 71 -5.77 8.02 1.23
CA ALA A 71 -4.34 8.05 1.56
C ALA A 71 -3.56 7.16 0.59
N ASN A 72 -2.54 7.71 -0.06
CA ASN A 72 -1.72 7.00 -1.04
C ASN A 72 -0.63 6.16 -0.35
N ALA A 73 -1.05 5.03 0.24
CA ALA A 73 -0.13 4.10 0.90
C ALA A 73 0.92 3.51 -0.06
N TYR A 74 0.55 3.29 -1.34
CA TYR A 74 1.47 2.81 -2.36
C TYR A 74 2.69 3.72 -2.49
N GLN A 75 2.48 5.03 -2.67
CA GLN A 75 3.58 5.99 -2.81
C GLN A 75 4.42 6.03 -1.53
N MET A 76 3.79 6.07 -0.36
CA MET A 76 4.51 6.07 0.92
C MET A 76 5.42 4.83 1.07
N ASN A 77 4.94 3.65 0.66
CA ASN A 77 5.76 2.44 0.67
C ASN A 77 6.90 2.53 -0.35
N MET A 78 6.62 2.99 -1.57
CA MET A 78 7.66 3.11 -2.61
C MET A 78 8.73 4.15 -2.25
N ASP A 79 8.37 5.25 -1.59
CA ASP A 79 9.32 6.25 -1.10
C ASP A 79 10.27 5.63 -0.07
N TYR A 80 9.71 4.87 0.87
CA TYR A 80 10.49 4.16 1.88
C TYR A 80 11.41 3.08 1.27
N LEU A 81 10.91 2.33 0.28
CA LEU A 81 11.66 1.30 -0.42
C LEU A 81 12.81 1.87 -1.27
N SER A 82 12.56 3.00 -1.93
CA SER A 82 13.51 3.63 -2.85
C SER A 82 14.55 4.50 -2.15
N ASN A 83 14.21 5.09 -1.00
CA ASN A 83 15.12 5.95 -0.24
C ASN A 83 15.03 5.73 1.28
N PRO A 84 15.35 4.54 1.79
CA PRO A 84 15.12 4.18 3.20
C PRO A 84 15.92 5.06 4.18
N GLU A 85 17.06 5.62 3.76
CA GLU A 85 17.90 6.50 4.60
C GLU A 85 17.18 7.79 4.99
N GLN A 86 16.36 8.36 4.10
CA GLN A 86 15.54 9.55 4.39
C GLN A 86 14.53 9.29 5.52
N PHE A 87 14.20 8.03 5.77
CA PHE A 87 13.25 7.59 6.79
C PHE A 87 13.93 6.88 7.96
N GLY A 88 15.26 6.96 8.08
CA GLY A 88 16.04 6.32 9.15
C GLY A 88 16.17 4.80 9.03
N GLY A 89 15.74 4.20 7.91
CA GLY A 89 15.74 2.77 7.67
C GLY A 89 17.13 2.26 7.25
N LYS A 90 17.86 1.62 8.17
CA LYS A 90 19.10 0.88 7.84
C LYS A 90 18.83 -0.60 7.50
N GLU A 91 17.62 -1.11 7.74
CA GLU A 91 17.34 -2.56 7.75
C GLU A 91 16.56 -3.11 6.56
N TYR A 92 15.95 -2.28 5.69
CA TYR A 92 15.03 -2.81 4.67
C TYR A 92 15.72 -3.71 3.63
N LYS A 93 16.98 -3.44 3.29
CA LYS A 93 17.80 -4.36 2.47
C LYS A 93 18.34 -5.57 3.24
N GLY A 94 18.54 -5.43 4.55
CA GLY A 94 19.17 -6.45 5.40
C GLY A 94 18.29 -7.66 5.72
N SER A 95 16.96 -7.49 5.73
CA SER A 95 16.00 -8.59 5.91
C SER A 95 15.91 -9.50 4.67
N LEU A 96 16.08 -8.96 3.46
CA LEU A 96 16.00 -9.73 2.22
C LEU A 96 17.23 -10.62 1.99
N LEU A 97 18.41 -10.17 2.43
CA LEU A 97 19.65 -10.92 2.26
C LEU A 97 19.86 -12.03 3.31
N ARG A 98 19.14 -12.02 4.44
CA ARG A 98 19.27 -13.08 5.46
C ARG A 98 18.52 -14.35 5.08
N HIS A 99 17.38 -14.26 4.39
CA HIS A 99 16.65 -15.46 3.96
C HIS A 99 17.35 -16.23 2.83
N SER A 100 18.13 -15.56 1.99
CA SER A 100 18.94 -16.22 0.96
C SER A 100 20.09 -17.05 1.53
N ALA A 101 20.56 -16.73 2.75
CA ALA A 101 21.66 -17.45 3.40
C ALA A 101 21.19 -18.67 4.22
N ASP A 102 19.89 -18.76 4.54
CA ASP A 102 19.32 -19.87 5.34
C ASP A 102 18.77 -21.03 4.47
N THR A 103 18.82 -20.91 3.14
CA THR A 103 18.38 -21.98 2.20
C THR A 103 19.56 -22.79 1.63
N GLU A 104 20.80 -22.48 2.02
CA GLU A 104 21.99 -23.30 1.76
C GLU A 104 22.47 -23.98 3.06
N MET A 105 21.63 -24.84 3.65
CA MET A 105 22.06 -25.93 4.54
C MET A 105 21.07 -27.10 4.49
#